data_AF-A0A0U5FF96-F1
#
_entry.id   AF-A0A0U5FF96-F1
#
_cell.length_a   1.000
_cell.length_b   1.000
_cell.length_c   1.000
_cell.angle_alpha   90.00
_cell.angle_beta   90.00
_cell.angle_gamma   90.00
#
_symmetry.space_group_name_H-M   'P 1'
#
loop_
_entity.id
_entity.type
_entity.pdbx_description
1 polymer ?
#
loop_
_entity_poly.entity_id
_entity_poly.type
_entity_poly.pdbx_seq_one_letter_code
_entity_poly.pdbx_strand_id
1 'polypeptide(L)'
;MLKKKNPAPKEEKTFSDARKELISSIDAIARRGGISRDKAITAWYATTLLGIDEDEAIVSASVDGAEDAGCDFIYIDHDQEIVYVLQGYVSDRPERSASQKKWNALIASISNIQDPISFQHSGRHDIFEQLTEIDPTNYAKVFGLVTLAGKSDQIARQRETTERANTYGKDVSFLYEHQDTLYEKHLVAKAADRNVPEDEIIFNSDVVQIRDGFGSAVVGAVKASELARLHTKHGNRLFEGNVRLFIGERKGGINEKIIETASSRPDTPRVP
;
A
#
# COMPACT_ATOMS: atom_id res chain seq x y z
N MET A 1 -3.23 -53.58 -18.65
CA MET A 1 -2.20 -52.61 -18.20
C MET A 1 -2.89 -51.29 -17.87
N LEU A 2 -3.09 -50.98 -16.58
CA LEU A 2 -3.68 -49.72 -16.14
C LEU A 2 -2.65 -48.58 -16.25
N LYS A 3 -2.98 -47.52 -16.99
CA LYS A 3 -2.27 -46.25 -16.94
C LYS A 3 -2.51 -45.61 -15.57
N LYS A 4 -1.49 -45.58 -14.70
CA LYS A 4 -1.48 -44.69 -13.53
C LYS A 4 -1.45 -43.25 -14.01
N LYS A 5 -2.53 -42.52 -13.79
CA LYS A 5 -2.58 -41.05 -13.89
C LYS A 5 -1.77 -40.52 -12.71
N ASN A 6 -0.63 -39.89 -12.95
CA ASN A 6 0.11 -39.17 -11.90
C ASN A 6 -0.77 -38.03 -11.36
N PRO A 7 -0.84 -37.81 -10.03
CA PRO A 7 -1.61 -36.71 -9.49
C PRO A 7 -0.87 -35.39 -9.77
N ALA A 8 -1.60 -34.29 -9.85
CA ALA A 8 -1.04 -32.94 -9.82
C ALA A 8 -0.86 -32.52 -8.35
N PRO A 9 0.36 -32.20 -7.85
CA PRO A 9 0.50 -31.69 -6.48
C PRO A 9 1.65 -30.67 -6.34
N LYS A 10 1.73 -29.64 -7.21
CA LYS A 10 2.75 -28.58 -7.09
C LYS A 10 2.17 -27.22 -6.71
N GLU A 11 1.08 -26.77 -7.34
CA GLU A 11 0.53 -25.43 -7.11
C GLU A 11 -0.09 -25.27 -5.71
N GLU A 12 -1.02 -26.12 -5.27
CA GLU A 12 -1.65 -26.02 -3.93
C GLU A 12 -0.65 -26.00 -2.78
N LYS A 13 0.47 -26.73 -2.93
CA LYS A 13 1.52 -26.81 -1.91
C LYS A 13 2.28 -25.48 -1.80
N THR A 14 2.64 -24.88 -2.93
CA THR A 14 3.27 -23.54 -2.98
C THR A 14 2.34 -22.44 -2.46
N PHE A 15 1.03 -22.53 -2.70
CA PHE A 15 0.05 -21.58 -2.16
C PHE A 15 -0.08 -21.66 -0.63
N SER A 16 -0.05 -22.87 -0.06
CA SER A 16 -0.09 -23.06 1.40
C SER A 16 1.15 -22.51 2.10
N ASP A 17 2.32 -22.65 1.48
CA ASP A 17 3.59 -22.23 2.06
C ASP A 17 3.72 -20.70 2.11
N ALA A 18 3.32 -19.98 1.05
CA ALA A 18 3.38 -18.52 1.02
C ALA A 18 2.38 -17.85 2.00
N ARG A 19 1.21 -18.45 2.24
CA ARG A 19 0.28 -17.96 3.29
C ARG A 19 0.89 -18.08 4.69
N LYS A 20 1.61 -19.18 4.96
CA LYS A 20 2.32 -19.36 6.23
C LYS A 20 3.48 -18.38 6.37
N GLU A 21 4.20 -18.10 5.29
CA GLU A 21 5.27 -17.10 5.28
C GLU A 21 4.75 -15.70 5.59
N LEU A 22 3.66 -15.25 4.93
CA LEU A 22 3.00 -13.98 5.26
C LEU A 22 2.67 -13.90 6.75
N ILE A 23 1.99 -14.91 7.28
CA ILE A 23 1.62 -14.98 8.69
C ILE A 23 2.88 -14.94 9.59
N SER A 24 3.90 -15.73 9.26
CA SER A 24 5.15 -15.77 10.01
C SER A 24 5.88 -14.42 9.99
N SER A 25 5.78 -13.66 8.90
CA SER A 25 6.39 -12.33 8.78
C SER A 25 5.68 -11.30 9.67
N ILE A 26 4.34 -11.33 9.71
CA ILE A 26 3.53 -10.51 10.64
C ILE A 26 3.86 -10.89 12.09
N ASP A 27 3.91 -12.19 12.40
CA ASP A 27 4.23 -12.67 13.76
C ASP A 27 5.67 -12.35 14.18
N ALA A 28 6.59 -12.15 13.23
CA ALA A 28 7.94 -11.70 13.52
C ALA A 28 7.97 -10.21 13.91
N ILE A 29 7.23 -9.37 13.18
CA ILE A 29 7.06 -7.94 13.53
C ILE A 29 6.37 -7.80 14.89
N ALA A 30 5.30 -8.56 15.15
CA ALA A 30 4.61 -8.56 16.44
C ALA A 30 5.58 -8.86 17.61
N ARG A 31 6.44 -9.88 17.44
CA ARG A 31 7.44 -10.26 18.44
C ARG A 31 8.54 -9.22 18.62
N ARG A 32 9.03 -8.60 17.54
CA ARG A 32 10.07 -7.57 17.61
C ARG A 32 9.56 -6.28 18.26
N GLY A 33 8.38 -5.83 17.86
CA GLY A 33 7.76 -4.61 18.40
C GLY A 33 7.06 -4.79 19.75
N GLY A 34 6.82 -6.03 20.19
CA GLY A 34 6.03 -6.27 21.41
C GLY A 34 4.57 -5.86 21.26
N ILE A 35 4.06 -5.78 20.03
CA ILE A 35 2.70 -5.30 19.69
C ILE A 35 1.74 -6.46 19.39
N SER A 36 0.43 -6.18 19.43
CA SER A 36 -0.59 -7.16 19.08
C SER A 36 -0.51 -7.56 17.60
N ARG A 37 -1.11 -8.69 17.20
CA ARG A 37 -1.17 -9.09 15.78
C ARG A 37 -1.98 -8.11 14.92
N ASP A 38 -3.01 -7.49 15.50
CA ASP A 38 -3.80 -6.44 14.85
C ASP A 38 -2.92 -5.21 14.53
N LYS A 39 -2.03 -4.81 15.44
CA LYS A 39 -1.04 -3.73 15.16
C LYS A 39 0.09 -4.20 14.24
N ALA A 40 0.53 -5.44 14.37
CA ALA A 40 1.64 -5.96 13.56
C ALA A 40 1.28 -6.07 12.07
N ILE A 41 0.03 -6.35 11.71
CA ILE A 41 -0.38 -6.41 10.31
C ILE A 41 -0.36 -5.03 9.63
N THR A 42 -0.64 -3.94 10.36
CA THR A 42 -0.54 -2.58 9.82
C THR A 42 0.93 -2.17 9.65
N ALA A 43 1.79 -2.45 10.64
CA ALA A 43 3.24 -2.27 10.52
C ALA A 43 3.85 -3.08 9.37
N TRP A 44 3.42 -4.34 9.20
CA TRP A 44 3.83 -5.19 8.08
C TRP A 44 3.43 -4.58 6.73
N TYR A 45 2.20 -4.08 6.63
CA TYR A 45 1.68 -3.45 5.41
C TYR A 45 2.49 -2.20 5.07
N ALA A 46 2.73 -1.34 6.07
CA ALA A 46 3.53 -0.14 5.94
C ALA A 46 4.95 -0.45 5.44
N THR A 47 5.62 -1.41 6.09
CA THR A 47 6.99 -1.81 5.72
C THR A 47 7.04 -2.39 4.31
N THR A 48 6.17 -3.35 4.02
CA THR A 48 6.25 -4.17 2.79
C THR A 48 5.71 -3.44 1.56
N LEU A 49 4.68 -2.60 1.73
CA LEU A 49 3.89 -2.07 0.62
C LEU A 49 3.88 -0.55 0.52
N LEU A 50 4.28 0.15 1.59
CA LEU A 50 4.47 1.60 1.57
C LEU A 50 5.96 1.98 1.59
N GLY A 51 6.85 1.04 1.95
CA GLY A 51 8.29 1.27 2.01
C GLY A 51 8.73 2.10 3.21
N ILE A 52 7.92 2.11 4.28
CA ILE A 52 8.25 2.75 5.55
C ILE A 52 9.28 1.88 6.27
N ASP A 53 10.25 2.49 6.95
CA ASP A 53 11.22 1.74 7.75
C ASP A 53 10.50 0.88 8.80
N GLU A 54 11.01 -0.33 9.08
CA GLU A 54 10.32 -1.25 9.98
C GLU A 54 10.22 -0.72 11.41
N ASP A 55 11.28 -0.07 11.92
CA ASP A 55 11.29 0.47 13.28
C ASP A 55 10.29 1.63 13.38
N GLU A 56 10.27 2.49 12.37
CA GLU A 56 9.29 3.59 12.26
C GLU A 56 7.85 3.09 12.11
N ALA A 57 7.64 2.02 11.34
CA ALA A 57 6.34 1.39 11.17
C ALA A 57 5.86 0.73 12.48
N ILE A 58 6.76 0.12 13.25
CA ILE A 58 6.45 -0.44 14.57
C ILE A 58 6.09 0.67 15.55
N VAL A 59 6.84 1.77 15.60
CA VAL A 59 6.51 2.93 16.46
C VAL A 59 5.15 3.50 16.07
N SER A 60 4.89 3.68 14.79
CA SER A 60 3.61 4.17 14.25
C SER A 60 2.44 3.23 14.55
N ALA A 61 2.68 1.92 14.61
CA ALA A 61 1.70 0.90 14.99
C ALA A 61 1.54 0.72 16.50
N SER A 62 2.49 1.21 17.30
CA SER A 62 2.49 1.12 18.76
C SER A 62 1.59 2.19 19.39
N VAL A 63 0.43 2.42 18.76
CA VAL A 63 -0.58 3.38 19.19
C VAL A 63 -1.10 2.97 20.56
N ASP A 64 -0.50 3.45 21.65
CA ASP A 64 -0.89 3.04 23.01
C ASP A 64 -1.95 4.01 23.57
N GLY A 65 -3.13 3.44 23.89
CA GLY A 65 -4.24 4.16 24.51
C GLY A 65 -5.43 3.22 24.77
N ALA A 66 -6.15 3.42 25.87
CA ALA A 66 -7.36 2.64 26.19
C ALA A 66 -8.50 2.87 25.18
N GLU A 67 -8.41 3.94 24.38
CA GLU A 67 -9.31 4.28 23.29
C GLU A 67 -8.48 4.51 22.03
N ASP A 68 -8.23 3.43 21.26
CA ASP A 68 -7.45 3.44 20.00
C ASP A 68 -8.08 4.32 18.88
N ALA A 69 -9.12 5.10 19.19
CA ALA A 69 -9.77 6.06 18.28
C ALA A 69 -10.20 5.50 16.91
N GLY A 70 -10.23 4.17 16.76
CA GLY A 70 -10.49 3.47 15.50
C GLY A 70 -9.27 3.22 14.61
N CYS A 71 -8.04 3.45 15.08
CA CYS A 71 -6.79 3.33 14.32
C CYS A 71 -5.76 2.49 15.07
N ASP A 72 -5.11 1.55 14.38
CA ASP A 72 -3.98 0.80 14.92
C ASP A 72 -2.63 1.38 14.46
N PHE A 73 -2.63 2.31 13.50
CA PHE A 73 -1.44 2.89 12.88
C PHE A 73 -1.72 4.28 12.33
N ILE A 74 -0.85 5.24 12.63
CA ILE A 74 -0.88 6.59 12.06
C ILE A 74 0.56 6.97 11.68
N TYR A 75 0.76 7.38 10.42
CA TYR A 75 2.05 7.82 9.91
C TYR A 75 1.88 9.03 9.00
N ILE A 76 2.74 10.04 9.15
CA ILE A 76 2.72 11.27 8.37
C ILE A 76 3.97 11.27 7.48
N ASP A 77 3.78 11.03 6.19
CA ASP A 77 4.81 11.13 5.18
C ASP A 77 4.91 12.59 4.72
N HIS A 78 5.89 13.32 5.26
CA HIS A 78 6.15 14.72 4.92
C HIS A 78 6.68 14.89 3.48
N ASP A 79 7.38 13.89 2.93
CA ASP A 79 7.93 13.97 1.58
C ASP A 79 6.84 13.83 0.51
N GLN A 80 5.83 13.01 0.78
CA GLN A 80 4.70 12.79 -0.13
C GLN A 80 3.46 13.63 0.21
N GLU A 81 3.49 14.33 1.35
CA GLU A 81 2.35 15.03 1.93
C GLU A 81 1.14 14.09 2.09
N ILE A 82 1.34 12.94 2.74
CA ILE A 82 0.30 11.93 2.97
C ILE A 82 0.21 11.55 4.45
N VAL A 83 -1.01 11.54 4.99
CA VAL A 83 -1.31 10.91 6.29
C VAL A 83 -1.90 9.53 6.05
N TYR A 84 -1.19 8.50 6.48
CA TYR A 84 -1.64 7.11 6.47
C TYR A 84 -2.29 6.75 7.80
N VAL A 85 -3.49 6.20 7.73
CA VAL A 85 -4.28 5.78 8.89
C VAL A 85 -4.77 4.37 8.64
N LEU A 86 -4.20 3.39 9.34
CA LEU A 86 -4.55 1.99 9.14
C LEU A 86 -5.18 1.40 10.40
N GLN A 87 -6.19 0.56 10.18
CA GLN A 87 -6.78 -0.30 11.18
C GLN A 87 -6.48 -1.76 10.80
N GLY A 88 -5.95 -2.50 11.75
CA GLY A 88 -5.61 -3.90 11.59
C GLY A 88 -6.69 -4.81 12.18
N TYR A 89 -6.82 -5.99 11.59
CA TYR A 89 -7.63 -7.06 12.19
C TYR A 89 -7.15 -8.44 11.75
N VAL A 90 -6.69 -9.24 12.70
CA VAL A 90 -6.30 -10.63 12.49
C VAL A 90 -7.36 -11.54 13.11
N SER A 91 -8.18 -12.16 12.27
CA SER A 91 -9.21 -13.09 12.72
C SER A 91 -8.60 -14.44 13.13
N ASP A 92 -9.04 -15.00 14.26
CA ASP A 92 -8.76 -16.38 14.64
C ASP A 92 -9.43 -17.40 13.71
N ARG A 93 -10.40 -16.93 12.90
CA ARG A 93 -11.16 -17.69 11.92
C ARG A 93 -11.03 -17.01 10.56
N PRO A 94 -9.98 -17.31 9.77
CA PRO A 94 -9.66 -16.61 8.52
C PRO A 94 -10.79 -16.71 7.49
N GLU A 95 -11.58 -17.79 7.50
CA GLU A 95 -12.74 -17.98 6.63
C GLU A 95 -13.90 -17.02 6.92
N ARG A 96 -13.91 -16.35 8.08
CA ARG A 96 -14.94 -15.36 8.42
C ARG A 96 -14.53 -14.00 7.91
N SER A 97 -15.50 -13.28 7.36
CA SER A 97 -15.32 -11.91 6.94
C SER A 97 -15.13 -10.96 8.12
N ALA A 98 -14.37 -9.89 7.92
CA ALA A 98 -14.27 -8.80 8.89
C ALA A 98 -15.65 -8.20 9.17
N SER A 99 -15.92 -7.91 10.45
CA SER A 99 -17.18 -7.27 10.84
C SER A 99 -17.24 -5.83 10.36
N GLN A 100 -18.44 -5.38 9.98
CA GLN A 100 -18.67 -3.98 9.59
C GLN A 100 -18.28 -2.98 10.69
N LYS A 101 -18.31 -3.39 11.97
CA LYS A 101 -17.90 -2.54 13.09
C LYS A 101 -16.44 -2.07 12.97
N LYS A 102 -15.55 -2.90 12.42
CA LYS A 102 -14.15 -2.52 12.17
C LYS A 102 -14.11 -1.39 11.15
N TRP A 103 -14.73 -1.57 9.98
CA TRP A 103 -14.82 -0.50 8.98
C TRP A 103 -15.40 0.81 9.52
N ASN A 104 -16.49 0.73 10.28
CA ASN A 104 -17.11 1.93 10.86
C ASN A 104 -16.20 2.64 11.87
N ALA A 105 -15.35 1.90 12.60
CA ALA A 105 -14.37 2.49 13.51
C ALA A 105 -13.30 3.28 12.73
N LEU A 106 -12.78 2.72 11.63
CA LEU A 106 -11.88 3.43 10.71
C LEU A 106 -12.54 4.68 10.13
N ILE A 107 -13.81 4.62 9.72
CA ILE A 107 -14.52 5.80 9.22
C ILE A 107 -14.69 6.86 10.32
N ALA A 108 -14.96 6.45 11.56
CA ALA A 108 -15.08 7.38 12.67
C ALA A 108 -13.75 8.10 12.99
N SER A 109 -12.61 7.49 12.68
CA SER A 109 -11.30 8.09 12.95
C SER A 109 -10.97 9.27 12.05
N ILE A 110 -11.67 9.45 10.93
CA ILE A 110 -11.51 10.61 10.05
C ILE A 110 -11.67 11.92 10.84
N SER A 111 -12.67 11.98 11.72
CA SER A 111 -12.91 13.15 12.56
C SER A 111 -11.74 13.43 13.51
N ASN A 112 -11.09 12.38 14.03
CA ASN A 112 -9.92 12.53 14.91
C ASN A 112 -8.69 13.03 14.15
N ILE A 113 -8.57 12.72 12.86
CA ILE A 113 -7.48 13.23 12.01
C ILE A 113 -7.74 14.67 11.58
N GLN A 114 -9.00 15.05 11.40
CA GLN A 114 -9.40 16.41 11.06
C GLN A 114 -9.36 17.36 12.26
N ASP A 115 -9.66 16.83 13.45
CA ASP A 115 -9.59 17.54 14.73
C ASP A 115 -8.82 16.65 15.75
N PRO A 116 -7.49 16.84 15.87
CA PRO A 116 -6.62 15.94 16.63
C PRO A 116 -6.75 16.10 18.16
N ILE A 117 -7.65 16.94 18.67
CA ILE A 117 -7.86 17.14 20.12
C ILE A 117 -8.12 15.81 20.85
N SER A 118 -8.79 14.85 20.20
CA SER A 118 -9.03 13.54 20.81
C SER A 118 -7.74 12.77 21.11
N PHE A 119 -6.67 12.96 20.34
CA PHE A 119 -5.35 12.36 20.61
C PHE A 119 -4.69 12.99 21.84
N GLN A 120 -4.85 14.29 22.06
CA GLN A 120 -4.37 14.94 23.28
C GLN A 120 -5.06 14.34 24.52
N HIS A 121 -6.38 14.15 24.46
CA HIS A 121 -7.15 13.59 25.57
C HIS A 121 -6.87 12.11 25.82
N SER A 122 -6.54 11.33 24.78
CA SER A 122 -6.20 9.91 24.91
C SER A 122 -4.74 9.66 25.33
N GLY A 123 -3.95 10.73 25.51
CA GLY A 123 -2.55 10.66 25.93
C GLY A 123 -1.54 10.60 24.78
N ARG A 124 -2.01 10.66 23.52
CA ARG A 124 -1.23 10.65 22.28
C ARG A 124 -0.77 12.04 21.86
N HIS A 125 0.03 12.64 22.74
CA HIS A 125 0.57 13.99 22.54
C HIS A 125 1.48 14.07 21.31
N ASP A 126 2.19 12.99 20.99
CA ASP A 126 3.04 12.86 19.80
C ASP A 126 2.25 13.09 18.50
N ILE A 127 1.13 12.39 18.33
CA ILE A 127 0.29 12.52 17.12
C ILE A 127 -0.46 13.84 17.12
N PHE A 128 -0.90 14.30 18.29
CA PHE A 128 -1.52 15.62 18.41
C PHE A 128 -0.56 16.72 17.96
N GLU A 129 0.69 16.71 18.43
CA GLU A 129 1.72 17.67 18.05
C GLU A 129 1.98 17.61 16.55
N GLN A 130 2.26 16.42 15.99
CA GLN A 130 2.54 16.29 14.56
C GLN A 130 1.37 16.74 13.66
N LEU A 131 0.12 16.36 14.00
CA LEU A 131 -1.06 16.76 13.24
C LEU A 131 -1.41 18.25 13.40
N THR A 132 -0.96 18.90 14.48
CA THR A 132 -1.17 20.33 14.72
C THR A 132 -0.08 21.19 14.09
N GLU A 133 1.14 20.65 13.96
CA GLU A 133 2.26 21.31 13.28
C GLU A 133 2.06 21.38 11.76
N ILE A 134 1.38 20.38 11.19
CA ILE A 134 0.94 20.43 9.79
C ILE A 134 -0.42 21.11 9.67
N ASP A 135 -0.73 21.68 8.51
CA ASP A 135 -2.12 21.92 8.11
C ASP A 135 -2.62 20.63 7.44
N PRO A 136 -3.44 19.79 8.12
CA PRO A 136 -3.84 18.49 7.59
C PRO A 136 -4.67 18.62 6.33
N THR A 137 -5.19 19.81 5.99
CA THR A 137 -5.94 20.03 4.75
C THR A 137 -5.04 20.05 3.51
N ASN A 138 -3.73 20.28 3.68
CA ASN A 138 -2.75 20.23 2.60
C ASN A 138 -2.23 18.81 2.34
N TYR A 139 -2.50 17.87 3.24
CA TYR A 139 -2.08 16.48 3.11
C TYR A 139 -3.21 15.63 2.54
N ALA A 140 -2.86 14.74 1.61
CA ALA A 140 -3.75 13.65 1.23
C ALA A 140 -3.87 12.67 2.41
N LYS A 141 -5.02 12.00 2.52
CA LYS A 141 -5.30 11.08 3.63
C LYS A 141 -5.71 9.73 3.09
N VAL A 142 -5.08 8.68 3.63
CA VAL A 142 -5.32 7.31 3.21
C VAL A 142 -5.82 6.52 4.41
N PHE A 143 -7.08 6.12 4.38
CA PHE A 143 -7.70 5.33 5.45
C PHE A 143 -7.82 3.87 5.03
N GLY A 144 -7.25 2.95 5.81
CA GLY A 144 -7.12 1.56 5.42
C GLY A 144 -7.57 0.54 6.44
N LEU A 145 -8.41 -0.42 6.04
CA LEU A 145 -8.64 -1.63 6.83
C LEU A 145 -7.79 -2.76 6.25
N VAL A 146 -6.84 -3.26 7.04
CA VAL A 146 -5.91 -4.32 6.66
C VAL A 146 -6.20 -5.58 7.49
N THR A 147 -6.60 -6.68 6.85
CA THR A 147 -7.09 -7.85 7.57
C THR A 147 -6.75 -9.21 6.96
N LEU A 148 -6.44 -10.19 7.82
CA LEU A 148 -6.35 -11.61 7.44
C LEU A 148 -7.71 -12.32 7.44
N ALA A 149 -8.81 -11.59 7.63
CA ALA A 149 -10.17 -12.09 7.48
C ALA A 149 -10.58 -12.21 6.01
N GLY A 150 -11.57 -13.06 5.74
CA GLY A 150 -12.18 -13.18 4.42
C GLY A 150 -12.81 -11.87 3.94
N LYS A 151 -13.06 -11.79 2.63
CA LYS A 151 -13.71 -10.62 2.02
C LYS A 151 -15.10 -10.39 2.63
N SER A 152 -15.41 -9.14 2.94
CA SER A 152 -16.76 -8.66 3.27
C SER A 152 -17.31 -7.84 2.11
N ASP A 153 -18.32 -8.35 1.41
CA ASP A 153 -18.97 -7.61 0.33
C ASP A 153 -19.68 -6.34 0.83
N GLN A 154 -20.09 -6.32 2.09
CA GLN A 154 -20.69 -5.13 2.70
C GLN A 154 -19.66 -4.01 2.87
N ILE A 155 -18.46 -4.33 3.37
CA ILE A 155 -17.36 -3.36 3.50
C ILE A 155 -16.94 -2.87 2.11
N ALA A 156 -16.77 -3.80 1.16
CA ALA A 156 -16.40 -3.45 -0.23
C ALA A 156 -17.39 -2.46 -0.87
N ARG A 157 -18.71 -2.71 -0.74
CA ARG A 157 -19.75 -1.79 -1.25
C ARG A 157 -19.74 -0.45 -0.52
N GLN A 158 -19.54 -0.42 0.79
CA GLN A 158 -19.49 0.84 1.55
C GLN A 158 -18.28 1.68 1.17
N ARG A 159 -17.10 1.06 1.01
CA ARG A 159 -15.90 1.72 0.50
C ARG A 159 -16.19 2.38 -0.84
N GLU A 160 -16.65 1.59 -1.82
CA GLU A 160 -16.93 2.08 -3.18
C GLU A 160 -17.96 3.23 -3.17
N THR A 161 -19.00 3.12 -2.34
CA THR A 161 -20.03 4.16 -2.21
C THR A 161 -19.45 5.44 -1.61
N THR A 162 -18.60 5.33 -0.59
CA THR A 162 -17.97 6.46 0.09
C THR A 162 -17.01 7.19 -0.85
N GLU A 163 -16.20 6.45 -1.59
CA GLU A 163 -15.29 7.01 -2.60
C GLU A 163 -16.06 7.70 -3.73
N ARG A 164 -17.07 7.04 -4.30
CA ARG A 164 -17.86 7.60 -5.41
C ARG A 164 -18.64 8.85 -5.01
N ALA A 165 -19.13 8.91 -3.78
CA ALA A 165 -19.84 10.06 -3.25
C ALA A 165 -18.90 11.22 -2.87
N ASN A 166 -17.58 10.98 -2.83
CA ASN A 166 -16.57 11.94 -2.39
C ASN A 166 -16.89 12.55 -1.01
N THR A 167 -17.46 11.73 -0.11
CA THR A 167 -18.06 12.18 1.17
C THR A 167 -17.08 12.98 2.04
N TYR A 168 -15.80 12.64 2.00
CA TYR A 168 -14.75 13.21 2.85
C TYR A 168 -13.78 14.13 2.09
N GLY A 169 -14.09 14.46 0.83
CA GLY A 169 -13.25 15.28 -0.02
C GLY A 169 -12.30 14.47 -0.92
N LYS A 170 -11.85 15.14 -1.99
CA LYS A 170 -11.13 14.51 -3.12
C LYS A 170 -9.74 13.98 -2.75
N ASP A 171 -9.17 14.50 -1.66
CA ASP A 171 -7.82 14.16 -1.19
C ASP A 171 -7.87 13.06 -0.12
N VAL A 172 -9.03 12.43 0.09
CA VAL A 172 -9.23 11.29 1.00
C VAL A 172 -9.48 10.03 0.17
N SER A 173 -8.67 9.00 0.38
CA SER A 173 -8.81 7.69 -0.26
C SER A 173 -8.94 6.58 0.77
N PHE A 174 -9.55 5.48 0.34
CA PHE A 174 -9.87 4.35 1.20
C PHE A 174 -9.31 3.04 0.64
N LEU A 175 -8.70 2.22 1.49
CA LEU A 175 -8.27 0.88 1.14
C LEU A 175 -8.94 -0.17 2.03
N TYR A 176 -9.29 -1.30 1.42
CA TYR A 176 -9.79 -2.46 2.12
C TYR A 176 -9.03 -3.69 1.62
N GLU A 177 -8.12 -4.16 2.45
CA GLU A 177 -7.22 -5.26 2.15
C GLU A 177 -7.64 -6.46 2.98
N HIS A 178 -8.15 -7.48 2.31
CA HIS A 178 -8.57 -8.72 2.96
C HIS A 178 -7.57 -9.83 2.67
N GLN A 179 -7.79 -11.01 3.26
CA GLN A 179 -6.81 -12.10 3.24
C GLN A 179 -6.25 -12.40 1.83
N ASP A 180 -7.12 -12.52 0.83
CA ASP A 180 -6.69 -12.84 -0.54
C ASP A 180 -5.92 -11.70 -1.20
N THR A 181 -6.35 -10.44 -1.07
CA THR A 181 -5.61 -9.30 -1.67
C THR A 181 -4.27 -9.07 -0.99
N LEU A 182 -4.22 -9.23 0.34
CA LEU A 182 -2.97 -9.19 1.10
C LEU A 182 -2.00 -10.27 0.67
N TYR A 183 -2.51 -11.47 0.45
CA TYR A 183 -1.71 -12.59 -0.02
C TYR A 183 -1.16 -12.34 -1.43
N GLU A 184 -1.98 -11.86 -2.36
CA GLU A 184 -1.54 -11.47 -3.70
C GLU A 184 -0.44 -10.41 -3.63
N LYS A 185 -0.62 -9.38 -2.80
CA LYS A 185 0.39 -8.34 -2.57
C LYS A 185 1.66 -8.86 -1.94
N HIS A 186 1.57 -9.79 -0.98
CA HIS A 186 2.74 -10.45 -0.41
C HIS A 186 3.51 -11.25 -1.46
N LEU A 187 2.81 -11.97 -2.35
CA LEU A 187 3.46 -12.69 -3.44
C LEU A 187 4.17 -11.72 -4.40
N VAL A 188 3.55 -10.58 -4.72
CA VAL A 188 4.17 -9.54 -5.55
C VAL A 188 5.40 -8.95 -4.86
N ALA A 189 5.31 -8.61 -3.57
CA ALA A 189 6.43 -8.09 -2.80
C ALA A 189 7.58 -9.11 -2.64
N LYS A 190 7.27 -10.41 -2.52
CA LYS A 190 8.29 -11.47 -2.49
C LYS A 190 8.89 -11.75 -3.86
N ALA A 191 8.09 -11.64 -4.92
CA ALA A 191 8.60 -11.70 -6.29
C ALA A 191 9.52 -10.51 -6.57
N ALA A 192 9.26 -9.38 -5.94
CA ALA A 192 10.06 -8.18 -6.04
C ALA A 192 11.47 -8.25 -5.46
N ASP A 193 11.67 -9.04 -4.41
CA ASP A 193 13.03 -9.41 -3.99
C ASP A 193 13.80 -10.16 -5.09
N ARG A 194 13.13 -10.64 -6.15
CA ARG A 194 13.73 -11.17 -7.38
C ARG A 194 13.81 -10.09 -8.45
N ASN A 195 14.57 -9.03 -8.15
CA ASN A 195 14.94 -7.98 -9.10
C ASN A 195 15.25 -8.54 -10.49
N VAL A 196 14.90 -7.78 -11.55
CA VAL A 196 15.52 -7.97 -12.86
C VAL A 196 17.00 -7.60 -12.68
N PRO A 197 17.94 -8.56 -12.74
CA PRO A 197 19.34 -8.29 -12.41
C PRO A 197 19.96 -7.27 -13.38
N GLU A 198 19.55 -7.31 -14.64
CA GLU A 198 19.84 -6.33 -15.67
C GLU A 198 18.87 -6.49 -16.85
N ASP A 199 18.57 -5.40 -17.55
CA ASP A 199 18.12 -5.42 -18.94
C ASP A 199 18.56 -4.14 -19.64
N GLU A 200 18.50 -4.14 -20.96
CA GLU A 200 18.82 -2.97 -21.78
C GLU A 200 17.54 -2.21 -22.14
N ILE A 201 17.65 -0.87 -22.15
CA ILE A 201 16.62 0.04 -22.65
C ILE A 201 17.18 0.81 -23.84
N ILE A 202 16.47 0.77 -24.96
CA ILE A 202 16.90 1.43 -26.20
C ILE A 202 16.23 2.80 -26.30
N PHE A 203 17.04 3.85 -26.27
CA PHE A 203 16.60 5.22 -26.48
C PHE A 203 16.50 5.58 -27.97
N ASN A 204 15.52 6.42 -28.30
CA ASN A 204 15.29 6.91 -29.66
C ASN A 204 16.29 7.99 -30.09
N SER A 205 16.89 8.68 -29.13
CA SER A 205 17.73 9.85 -29.34
C SER A 205 18.86 9.85 -28.31
N ASP A 206 19.74 10.84 -28.44
CA ASP A 206 20.76 11.12 -27.44
C ASP A 206 20.14 11.23 -26.05
N VAL A 207 20.87 10.70 -25.07
CA VAL A 207 20.49 10.71 -23.65
C VAL A 207 21.23 11.81 -22.91
N VAL A 208 20.56 12.44 -21.97
CA VAL A 208 21.15 13.39 -21.04
C VAL A 208 21.45 12.64 -19.74
N GLN A 209 22.72 12.62 -19.34
CA GLN A 209 23.12 12.10 -18.03
C GLN A 209 23.22 13.26 -17.05
N ILE A 210 22.48 13.16 -15.95
CA ILE A 210 22.50 14.13 -14.86
C ILE A 210 23.18 13.46 -13.68
N ARG A 211 24.21 14.10 -13.13
CA ARG A 211 24.85 13.71 -11.86
C ARG A 211 24.85 14.92 -10.95
N ASP A 212 24.07 14.85 -9.88
CA ASP A 212 23.98 15.92 -8.88
C ASP A 212 23.82 15.31 -7.47
N GLY A 213 23.64 16.15 -6.45
CA GLY A 213 23.51 15.74 -5.04
C GLY A 213 22.38 14.73 -4.73
N PHE A 214 21.42 14.55 -5.65
CA PHE A 214 20.34 13.56 -5.55
C PHE A 214 20.66 12.20 -6.23
N GLY A 215 21.81 12.06 -6.89
CA GLY A 215 22.24 10.81 -7.53
C GLY A 215 22.54 10.94 -9.03
N SER A 216 22.59 9.80 -9.72
CA SER A 216 22.79 9.70 -11.18
C SER A 216 21.48 9.37 -11.88
N ALA A 217 21.09 10.17 -12.87
CA ALA A 217 19.91 9.93 -13.71
C ALA A 217 20.28 9.92 -15.19
N VAL A 218 19.54 9.14 -15.97
CA VAL A 218 19.60 9.13 -17.44
C VAL A 218 18.23 9.53 -17.97
N VAL A 219 18.17 10.60 -18.75
CA VAL A 219 16.95 11.13 -19.33
C VAL A 219 17.01 11.01 -20.84
N GLY A 220 16.00 10.41 -21.45
CA GLY A 220 15.91 10.27 -22.90
C GLY A 220 14.53 9.78 -23.34
N ALA A 221 14.25 9.91 -24.63
CA ALA A 221 13.00 9.43 -25.21
C ALA A 221 13.10 7.94 -25.56
N VAL A 222 12.04 7.17 -25.28
CA VAL A 222 11.93 5.74 -25.63
C VAL A 222 10.61 5.50 -26.36
N LYS A 223 10.58 4.52 -27.28
CA LYS A 223 9.33 4.10 -27.93
C LYS A 223 8.42 3.40 -26.93
N ALA A 224 7.12 3.60 -27.02
CA ALA A 224 6.13 2.83 -26.26
C ALA A 224 6.29 1.31 -26.49
N SER A 225 6.67 0.90 -27.71
CA SER A 225 6.95 -0.51 -28.03
C SER A 225 8.11 -1.09 -27.22
N GLU A 226 9.09 -0.26 -26.81
CA GLU A 226 10.21 -0.70 -25.98
C GLU A 226 9.77 -0.93 -24.54
N LEU A 227 8.92 -0.06 -24.00
CA LEU A 227 8.27 -0.27 -22.71
C LEU A 227 7.37 -1.52 -22.74
N ALA A 228 6.62 -1.73 -23.83
CA ALA A 228 5.82 -2.93 -24.02
C ALA A 228 6.67 -4.20 -24.14
N ARG A 229 7.84 -4.14 -24.80
CA ARG A 229 8.80 -5.26 -24.87
C ARG A 229 9.29 -5.62 -23.48
N LEU A 230 9.76 -4.63 -22.71
CA LEU A 230 10.21 -4.80 -21.34
C LEU A 230 9.07 -5.43 -20.51
N HIS A 231 7.88 -4.84 -20.53
CA HIS A 231 6.72 -5.35 -19.79
C HIS A 231 6.32 -6.76 -20.21
N THR A 232 6.39 -7.11 -21.50
CA THR A 232 6.09 -8.47 -21.97
C THR A 232 7.14 -9.48 -21.50
N LYS A 233 8.42 -9.07 -21.46
CA LYS A 233 9.55 -9.93 -21.09
C LYS A 233 9.60 -10.19 -19.58
N HIS A 234 9.35 -9.17 -18.77
CA HIS A 234 9.53 -9.24 -17.31
C HIS A 234 8.23 -9.14 -16.52
N GLY A 235 7.14 -8.68 -17.12
CA GLY A 235 5.87 -8.46 -16.44
C GLY A 235 6.02 -7.42 -15.33
N ASN A 236 5.42 -7.74 -14.19
CA ASN A 236 5.49 -6.89 -12.99
C ASN A 236 6.91 -6.80 -12.42
N ARG A 237 7.84 -7.71 -12.78
CA ARG A 237 9.23 -7.75 -12.31
C ARG A 237 10.03 -6.48 -12.58
N LEU A 238 9.60 -5.66 -13.54
CA LEU A 238 10.20 -4.35 -13.85
C LEU A 238 9.90 -3.28 -12.82
N PHE A 239 8.72 -3.34 -12.21
CA PHE A 239 8.25 -2.36 -11.23
C PHE A 239 8.37 -2.88 -9.81
N GLU A 240 8.71 -4.15 -9.70
CA GLU A 240 8.67 -4.93 -8.48
C GLU A 240 9.67 -4.41 -7.43
N GLY A 241 10.83 -3.84 -7.77
CA GLY A 241 11.67 -3.13 -6.78
C GLY A 241 11.11 -1.80 -6.24
N ASN A 242 10.02 -1.30 -6.84
CA ASN A 242 9.29 -0.10 -6.47
C ASN A 242 7.80 -0.44 -6.29
N VAL A 243 7.46 -1.35 -5.37
CA VAL A 243 6.07 -1.52 -4.93
C VAL A 243 5.66 -0.34 -4.04
N ARG A 244 5.68 0.89 -4.58
CA ARG A 244 4.80 1.94 -4.06
C ARG A 244 3.46 1.68 -4.71
N LEU A 245 2.54 1.10 -3.94
CA LEU A 245 1.18 0.89 -4.42
C LEU A 245 0.61 2.23 -4.93
N PHE A 246 0.00 2.22 -6.10
CA PHE A 246 -0.69 3.38 -6.66
C PHE A 246 -1.89 3.77 -5.77
N ILE A 247 -1.86 4.97 -5.18
CA ILE A 247 -2.86 5.41 -4.17
C ILE A 247 -3.88 6.44 -4.72
N GLY A 248 -3.81 6.77 -6.02
CA GLY A 248 -4.83 7.58 -6.70
C GLY A 248 -4.31 8.63 -7.69
N GLU A 249 -5.23 9.22 -8.45
CA GLU A 249 -5.01 10.37 -9.33
C GLU A 249 -5.22 11.69 -8.57
N ARG A 250 -4.19 12.55 -8.56
CA ARG A 250 -4.36 13.96 -8.19
C ARG A 250 -4.52 14.80 -9.46
N LYS A 251 -5.39 15.81 -9.43
CA LYS A 251 -5.46 16.86 -10.45
C LYS A 251 -4.13 17.64 -10.47
N GLY A 252 -3.39 17.59 -11.56
CA GLY A 252 -2.05 18.16 -11.73
C GLY A 252 -0.90 17.22 -11.35
N GLY A 253 -1.18 16.02 -10.83
CA GLY A 253 -0.17 15.04 -10.42
C GLY A 253 0.53 14.38 -11.60
N ILE A 254 1.74 13.86 -11.36
CA ILE A 254 2.51 13.10 -12.36
C ILE A 254 1.67 11.93 -12.91
N ASN A 255 0.90 11.27 -12.04
CA ASN A 255 0.07 10.11 -12.39
C ASN A 255 -1.09 10.44 -13.35
N GLU A 256 -1.81 11.56 -13.16
CA GLU A 256 -2.90 11.98 -14.05
C GLU A 256 -2.38 12.26 -15.46
N LYS A 257 -1.22 12.93 -15.57
CA LYS A 257 -0.59 13.23 -16.86
C LYS A 257 -0.08 11.97 -17.57
N ILE A 258 0.39 10.97 -16.82
CA ILE A 258 0.77 9.66 -17.37
C ILE A 258 -0.45 8.94 -17.95
N ILE A 259 -1.57 8.92 -17.21
CA ILE A 259 -2.81 8.26 -17.64
C ILE A 259 -3.44 8.98 -18.83
N GLU A 260 -3.47 10.32 -18.82
CA GLU A 260 -3.96 11.15 -19.93
C GLU A 260 -3.14 10.88 -21.20
N THR A 261 -1.81 10.81 -21.09
CA THR A 261 -0.92 10.53 -22.22
C THR A 261 -1.12 9.12 -22.75
N ALA A 262 -1.17 8.12 -21.86
CA ALA A 262 -1.40 6.72 -22.23
C ALA A 262 -2.76 6.49 -22.91
N SER A 263 -3.79 7.24 -22.50
CA SER A 263 -5.16 7.08 -23.00
C SER A 263 -5.44 7.86 -24.29
N SER A 264 -4.78 9.02 -24.47
CA SER A 264 -5.13 9.95 -25.56
C SER A 264 -4.08 10.07 -26.66
N ARG A 265 -2.80 9.84 -26.38
CA ARG A 265 -1.68 10.05 -27.32
C ARG A 265 -0.49 9.12 -27.06
N PRO A 266 -0.65 7.80 -27.25
CA PRO A 266 0.38 6.82 -26.90
C PRO A 266 1.70 6.96 -27.67
N ASP A 267 1.71 7.58 -28.85
CA ASP A 267 2.88 7.66 -29.75
C ASP A 267 3.45 9.08 -29.93
N THR A 268 2.94 10.10 -29.22
CA THR A 268 3.36 11.50 -29.45
C THR A 268 4.11 12.05 -28.24
N PRO A 269 5.44 12.19 -28.30
CA PRO A 269 6.16 12.93 -27.27
C PRO A 269 5.70 14.39 -27.31
N ARG A 270 5.40 14.98 -26.15
CA ARG A 270 5.38 16.45 -26.07
C ARG A 270 6.81 16.93 -26.21
N VAL A 271 7.10 17.56 -27.33
CA VAL A 271 8.24 18.47 -27.43
C VAL A 271 7.94 19.65 -26.50
N PRO A 272 8.89 20.09 -25.66
CA PRO A 272 8.71 21.22 -24.76
C PRO A 272 8.22 22.49 -25.49
#